data_AF-A0A062WVC6-F1
#
_entry.id   AF-A0A062WVC6-F1
#
_cell.length_a   1.000
_cell.length_b   1.000
_cell.length_c   1.000
_cell.angle_alpha   90.00
_cell.angle_beta   90.00
_cell.angle_gamma   90.00
#
_symmetry.space_group_name_H-M   'P 1'
#
loop_
_entity.id
_entity.type
_entity.pdbx_description
1 polymer ?
#
loop_
_entity_poly.entity_id
_entity_poly.type
_entity_poly.pdbx_seq_one_letter_code
_entity_poly.pdbx_strand_id
1 'polypeptide(L)'
;MTKPYYNKNKMILVHSDTFKFLSKMKPESMDMIFADPPYFLSNGGISNSGGQVVSVDKGDWDKISSFEEKHEFNRKWIRLAKEVLKPNGTVWISGSLHNIYSVGMALEQEGFKILNNITWQKTNPAPNLSCRYFTHSTETILWARKNDKKARHYYNYDLMKELNDGKQMKDVWTGSLTKKVEKWAGKHPTQKPEYLLERIILASTKEGDYILDPFVGSGTTGVVAKRLGRRFIGIDAEKEYLKIARKRLEAENETN
;
A
#
# COMPACT_ATOMS: atom_id res chain seq x y z
N MET A 1 24.90 -6.76 -7.83
CA MET A 1 23.46 -6.52 -8.08
C MET A 1 22.65 -7.56 -7.32
N THR A 2 21.60 -7.16 -6.60
CA THR A 2 20.68 -8.13 -5.96
C THR A 2 19.88 -8.84 -7.05
N LYS A 3 19.97 -10.17 -7.13
CA LYS A 3 19.19 -10.96 -8.09
C LYS A 3 17.70 -10.89 -7.71
N PRO A 4 16.79 -10.56 -8.64
CA PRO A 4 15.36 -10.52 -8.34
C PRO A 4 14.84 -11.92 -8.00
N TYR A 5 13.87 -11.99 -7.10
CA TYR A 5 13.15 -13.23 -6.78
C TYR A 5 12.26 -13.68 -7.95
N TYR A 6 11.63 -12.71 -8.61
CA TYR A 6 10.84 -12.89 -9.82
C TYR A 6 11.05 -11.69 -10.74
N ASN A 7 11.17 -11.94 -12.04
CA ASN A 7 11.27 -10.89 -13.06
C ASN A 7 10.72 -11.41 -14.39
N LYS A 8 9.53 -10.94 -14.77
CA LYS A 8 8.89 -11.24 -16.06
C LYS A 8 7.96 -10.08 -16.43
N ASN A 9 7.87 -9.74 -17.72
CA ASN A 9 6.98 -8.69 -18.22
C ASN A 9 7.07 -7.36 -17.45
N LYS A 10 8.28 -6.91 -17.11
CA LYS A 10 8.51 -5.66 -16.32
C LYS A 10 7.89 -5.67 -14.91
N MET A 11 7.49 -6.85 -14.42
CA MET A 11 7.03 -7.09 -13.05
C MET A 11 8.17 -7.73 -12.26
N ILE A 12 8.70 -7.01 -11.27
CA ILE A 12 9.84 -7.45 -10.47
C ILE A 12 9.39 -7.66 -9.02
N LEU A 13 9.75 -8.80 -8.45
CA LEU A 13 9.69 -9.03 -7.01
C LEU A 13 11.08 -9.25 -6.44
N VAL A 14 11.34 -8.69 -5.27
CA VAL A 14 12.62 -8.75 -4.58
C VAL A 14 12.43 -9.30 -3.17
N HIS A 15 13.15 -10.37 -2.87
CA HIS A 15 13.27 -10.90 -1.51
C HIS A 15 14.40 -10.18 -0.77
N SER A 16 14.05 -9.21 0.05
CA SER A 16 15.01 -8.39 0.80
C SER A 16 14.30 -7.64 1.92
N ASP A 17 15.05 -7.30 2.97
CA ASP A 17 14.67 -6.19 3.84
C ASP A 17 14.48 -4.90 3.02
N THR A 18 13.39 -4.18 3.33
CA THR A 18 12.96 -2.97 2.64
C THR A 18 14.01 -1.87 2.70
N PHE A 19 14.60 -1.60 3.88
CA PHE A 19 15.61 -0.55 4.03
C PHE A 19 16.88 -0.86 3.24
N LYS A 20 17.34 -2.12 3.29
CA LYS A 20 18.52 -2.59 2.56
C LYS A 20 18.35 -2.49 1.05
N PHE A 21 17.15 -2.71 0.53
CA PHE A 21 16.92 -2.62 -0.91
C PHE A 21 16.71 -1.17 -1.36
N LEU A 22 15.88 -0.39 -0.66
CA LEU A 22 15.62 1.02 -1.01
C LEU A 22 16.92 1.85 -1.05
N SER A 23 17.83 1.66 -0.09
CA SER A 23 19.13 2.34 -0.05
C SER A 23 20.07 2.05 -1.24
N LYS A 24 19.76 1.04 -2.05
CA LYS A 24 20.52 0.65 -3.25
C LYS A 24 19.77 0.93 -4.54
N MET A 25 18.52 1.37 -4.46
CA MET A 25 17.75 1.71 -5.64
C MET A 25 18.28 3.00 -6.27
N LYS A 26 18.14 3.10 -7.59
CA LYS A 26 18.45 4.33 -8.31
C LYS A 26 17.55 5.47 -7.79
N PRO A 27 18.12 6.61 -7.36
CA PRO A 27 17.33 7.78 -7.00
C PRO A 27 16.44 8.24 -8.15
N GLU A 28 15.31 8.87 -7.82
CA GLU A 28 14.39 9.48 -8.79
C GLU A 28 13.99 8.56 -9.95
N SER A 29 13.72 7.30 -9.64
CA SER A 29 13.38 6.27 -10.63
C SER A 29 11.90 5.89 -10.63
N MET A 30 11.17 6.13 -9.53
CA MET A 30 9.78 5.68 -9.37
C MET A 30 8.78 6.83 -9.53
N ASP A 31 7.69 6.59 -10.26
CA ASP A 31 6.61 7.57 -10.50
C ASP A 31 5.58 7.56 -9.37
N MET A 32 5.28 6.38 -8.84
CA MET A 32 4.37 6.21 -7.71
C MET A 32 4.92 5.18 -6.72
N ILE A 33 4.73 5.43 -5.44
CA ILE A 33 4.94 4.45 -4.38
C ILE A 33 3.58 4.18 -3.72
N PHE A 34 3.19 2.91 -3.63
CA PHE A 34 2.10 2.51 -2.74
C PHE A 34 2.71 1.73 -1.58
N ALA A 35 2.34 2.07 -0.34
CA ALA A 35 2.84 1.38 0.84
C ALA A 35 1.68 1.01 1.78
N ASP A 36 1.64 -0.26 2.18
CA ASP A 36 0.81 -0.76 3.28
C ASP A 36 1.76 -1.26 4.39
N PRO A 37 2.43 -0.33 5.12
CA PRO A 37 3.46 -0.70 6.09
C PRO A 37 2.85 -1.50 7.26
N PRO A 38 3.68 -2.19 8.05
CA PRO A 38 3.25 -2.80 9.30
C PRO A 38 2.45 -1.89 10.23
N TYR A 39 1.45 -2.44 10.92
CA TYR A 39 0.55 -1.67 11.78
C TYR A 39 1.00 -1.72 13.26
N PHE A 40 1.85 -2.68 13.60
CA PHE A 40 2.35 -3.03 14.93
C PHE A 40 1.22 -3.37 15.91
N LEU A 41 0.39 -4.32 15.51
CA LEU A 41 -0.82 -4.77 16.20
C LEU A 41 -0.65 -6.11 16.91
N SER A 42 0.48 -6.79 16.73
CA SER A 42 0.76 -8.11 17.30
C SER A 42 1.08 -8.01 18.79
N ASN A 43 0.05 -7.65 19.56
CA ASN A 43 0.11 -7.36 20.99
C ASN A 43 -0.63 -8.43 21.82
N GLY A 44 -0.99 -9.57 21.22
CA GLY A 44 -1.74 -10.64 21.90
C GLY A 44 -3.22 -10.31 22.16
N GLY A 45 -3.77 -9.28 21.50
CA GLY A 45 -5.18 -8.89 21.64
C GLY A 45 -6.15 -9.90 21.03
N ILE A 46 -7.46 -9.64 21.14
CA ILE A 46 -8.52 -10.53 20.65
C ILE A 46 -9.19 -9.93 19.39
N SER A 47 -9.42 -10.74 18.36
CA SER A 47 -10.15 -10.40 17.12
C SER A 47 -11.19 -11.46 16.78
N ASN A 48 -11.99 -11.21 15.74
CA ASN A 48 -12.98 -12.16 15.22
C ASN A 48 -12.64 -12.53 13.77
N SER A 49 -12.50 -13.82 13.49
CA SER A 49 -12.42 -14.34 12.13
C SER A 49 -13.45 -15.46 11.95
N GLY A 50 -14.49 -15.22 11.15
CA GLY A 50 -15.49 -16.23 10.84
C GLY A 50 -16.41 -16.61 12.01
N GLY A 51 -16.62 -15.72 12.97
CA GLY A 51 -17.43 -15.97 14.17
C GLY A 51 -16.65 -16.55 15.35
N GLN A 52 -15.35 -16.80 15.19
CA GLN A 52 -14.48 -17.31 16.23
C GLN A 52 -13.54 -16.24 16.77
N VAL A 53 -13.31 -16.30 18.09
CA VAL A 53 -12.34 -15.49 18.82
C VAL A 53 -10.93 -15.95 18.44
N VAL A 54 -10.13 -15.07 17.85
CA VAL A 54 -8.75 -15.35 17.43
C VAL A 54 -7.79 -14.31 18.02
N SER A 55 -6.54 -14.69 18.30
CA SER A 55 -5.52 -13.73 18.74
C SER A 55 -5.13 -12.79 17.59
N VAL A 56 -4.86 -11.52 17.93
CA VAL A 56 -4.24 -10.55 17.02
C VAL A 56 -2.75 -10.85 16.97
N ASP A 57 -2.37 -11.73 16.05
CA ASP A 57 -0.99 -11.97 15.66
C ASP A 57 -0.92 -11.86 14.13
N LYS A 58 -0.24 -10.82 13.65
CA LYS A 58 -0.04 -10.54 12.23
C LYS A 58 1.33 -11.00 11.73
N GLY A 59 2.20 -11.47 12.62
CA GLY A 59 3.57 -11.91 12.36
C GLY A 59 4.61 -11.20 13.22
N ASP A 60 5.82 -11.76 13.31
CA ASP A 60 6.92 -11.21 14.13
C ASP A 60 7.36 -9.81 13.68
N TRP A 61 7.21 -9.49 12.40
CA TRP A 61 7.48 -8.16 11.82
C TRP A 61 6.57 -7.04 12.36
N ASP A 62 5.50 -7.41 13.07
CA ASP A 62 4.46 -6.51 13.59
C ASP A 62 4.59 -6.34 15.13
N LYS A 63 5.71 -6.75 15.73
CA LYS A 63 6.05 -6.57 17.15
C LYS A 63 7.03 -5.39 17.30
N ILE A 64 6.56 -4.26 17.81
CA ILE A 64 7.43 -3.13 18.23
C ILE A 64 7.15 -2.79 19.68
N SER A 65 8.21 -2.48 20.44
CA SER A 65 8.19 -2.25 21.88
C SER A 65 7.73 -0.85 22.30
N SER A 66 7.90 0.18 21.46
CA SER A 66 7.53 1.56 21.79
C SER A 66 6.95 2.39 20.62
N PHE A 67 6.29 3.49 20.96
CA PHE A 67 5.78 4.45 19.96
C PHE A 67 6.93 5.09 19.17
N GLU A 68 8.03 5.41 19.84
CA GLU A 68 9.22 6.04 19.28
C GLU A 68 9.87 5.14 18.23
N GLU A 69 10.02 3.85 18.51
CA GLU A 69 10.56 2.86 17.56
C GLU A 69 9.70 2.75 16.31
N LYS A 70 8.37 2.72 16.48
CA LYS A 70 7.41 2.71 15.37
C LYS A 70 7.50 3.98 14.54
N HIS A 71 7.64 5.13 15.19
CA HIS A 71 7.75 6.41 14.50
C HIS A 71 9.07 6.51 13.72
N GLU A 72 10.19 6.12 14.32
CA GLU A 72 11.49 6.09 13.66
C GLU A 72 11.54 5.07 12.51
N PHE A 73 10.90 3.90 12.66
CA PHE A 73 10.70 2.97 11.56
C PHE A 73 9.99 3.67 10.38
N ASN A 74 8.89 4.37 10.66
CA ASN A 74 8.11 5.08 9.64
C ASN A 74 8.92 6.17 8.94
N ARG A 75 9.62 7.01 9.71
CA ARG A 75 10.49 8.04 9.16
C ARG A 75 11.58 7.47 8.28
N LYS A 76 12.23 6.39 8.70
CA LYS A 76 13.34 5.78 7.97
C LYS A 76 12.93 5.29 6.58
N TRP A 77 11.82 4.56 6.46
CA TRP A 77 11.42 4.04 5.14
C TRP A 77 10.84 5.15 4.26
N ILE A 78 10.13 6.13 4.85
CA ILE A 78 9.59 7.30 4.12
C ILE A 78 10.73 8.14 3.55
N ARG A 79 11.82 8.33 4.30
CA ARG A 79 13.03 9.04 3.82
C ARG A 79 13.62 8.34 2.59
N LEU A 80 13.84 7.03 2.66
CA LEU A 80 14.38 6.26 1.53
C LEU A 80 13.40 6.23 0.36
N ALA A 81 12.10 6.15 0.62
CA ALA A 81 11.05 6.25 -0.40
C ALA A 81 11.12 7.61 -1.13
N LYS A 82 11.40 8.71 -0.43
CA LYS A 82 11.58 10.04 -1.02
C LYS A 82 12.77 10.12 -1.97
N GLU A 83 13.87 9.42 -1.67
CA GLU A 83 15.07 9.41 -2.50
C GLU A 83 14.82 8.72 -3.85
N VAL A 84 14.09 7.59 -3.84
CA VAL A 84 13.80 6.82 -5.07
C VAL A 84 12.63 7.39 -5.88
N LEU A 85 11.74 8.16 -5.27
CA LEU A 85 10.63 8.81 -5.95
C LEU A 85 11.13 9.93 -6.89
N LYS A 86 10.58 10.04 -8.10
CA LYS A 86 10.87 11.17 -9.00
C LYS A 86 10.43 12.51 -8.39
N PRO A 87 10.97 13.66 -8.85
CA PRO A 87 10.55 14.98 -8.37
C PRO A 87 9.03 15.21 -8.43
N ASN A 88 8.39 14.68 -9.47
CA ASN A 88 6.93 14.79 -9.71
C ASN A 88 6.15 13.55 -9.26
N GLY A 89 6.80 12.56 -8.63
CA GLY A 89 6.13 11.35 -8.19
C GLY A 89 5.27 11.57 -6.94
N THR A 90 4.40 10.60 -6.65
CA THR A 90 3.57 10.61 -5.43
C THR A 90 3.68 9.33 -4.63
N VAL A 91 3.34 9.42 -3.35
CA VAL A 91 3.23 8.28 -2.44
C VAL A 91 1.80 8.16 -1.93
N TRP A 92 1.32 6.93 -1.86
CA TRP A 92 0.07 6.53 -1.23
C TRP A 92 0.39 5.60 -0.07
N ILE A 93 -0.06 5.94 1.14
CA ILE A 93 0.22 5.12 2.33
C ILE A 93 -1.09 4.76 3.01
N SER A 94 -1.39 3.46 3.07
CA SER A 94 -2.56 2.94 3.79
C SER A 94 -2.23 2.70 5.26
N GLY A 95 -3.20 2.91 6.12
CA GLY A 95 -3.08 2.60 7.53
C GLY A 95 -4.41 2.62 8.26
N SER A 96 -4.37 2.16 9.50
CA SER A 96 -5.46 2.32 10.46
C SER A 96 -5.09 3.38 11.48
N LEU A 97 -6.02 3.75 12.37
CA LEU A 97 -5.75 4.68 13.49
C LEU A 97 -4.49 4.32 14.30
N HIS A 98 -4.10 3.05 14.31
CA HIS A 98 -2.96 2.58 15.07
C HIS A 98 -1.64 3.09 14.53
N ASN A 99 -1.47 3.25 13.21
CA ASN A 99 -0.20 3.67 12.60
C ASN A 99 -0.29 4.98 11.81
N ILE A 100 -1.46 5.34 11.30
CA ILE A 100 -1.56 6.40 10.29
C ILE A 100 -1.18 7.79 10.82
N TYR A 101 -1.41 8.08 12.11
CA TYR A 101 -1.00 9.35 12.70
C TYR A 101 0.52 9.51 12.73
N SER A 102 1.23 8.45 13.11
CA SER A 102 2.70 8.42 13.04
C SER A 102 3.20 8.56 11.60
N VAL A 103 2.52 7.92 10.64
CA VAL A 103 2.87 8.01 9.21
C VAL A 103 2.67 9.43 8.69
N GLY A 104 1.55 10.07 9.01
CA GLY A 104 1.26 11.45 8.61
C GLY A 104 2.30 12.44 9.14
N MET A 105 2.66 12.32 10.42
CA MET A 105 3.73 13.13 11.02
C MET A 105 5.09 12.87 10.35
N ALA A 106 5.43 11.61 10.11
CA ALA A 106 6.67 11.23 9.45
C ALA A 106 6.75 11.76 8.00
N LEU A 107 5.64 11.76 7.25
CA LEU A 107 5.58 12.36 5.91
C LEU A 107 6.00 13.83 5.94
N GLU A 108 5.44 14.63 6.85
CA GLU A 108 5.76 16.06 6.95
C GLU A 108 7.22 16.28 7.36
N GLN A 109 7.70 15.55 8.38
CA GLN A 109 9.09 15.65 8.85
C GLN A 109 10.12 15.25 7.80
N GLU A 110 9.80 14.26 6.96
CA GLU A 110 10.67 13.85 5.85
C GLU A 110 10.49 14.74 4.60
N GLY A 111 9.70 15.82 4.71
CA GLY A 111 9.53 16.84 3.69
C GLY A 111 8.65 16.40 2.52
N PHE A 112 7.55 15.73 2.82
CA PHE A 112 6.40 15.58 1.94
C PHE A 112 5.34 16.64 2.27
N LYS A 113 4.48 16.92 1.29
CA LYS A 113 3.23 17.64 1.46
C LYS A 113 2.10 16.64 1.24
N ILE A 114 1.26 16.46 2.26
CA ILE A 114 0.02 15.69 2.15
C ILE A 114 -0.96 16.46 1.26
N LEU A 115 -1.53 15.76 0.28
CA LEU A 115 -2.50 16.28 -0.67
C LEU A 115 -3.92 15.99 -0.19
N ASN A 116 -4.19 14.73 0.17
CA ASN A 116 -5.48 14.28 0.64
C ASN A 116 -5.34 13.18 1.69
N ASN A 117 -6.34 13.13 2.57
CA ASN A 117 -6.63 12.03 3.46
C ASN A 117 -7.86 11.29 2.92
N ILE A 118 -7.65 10.14 2.28
CA ILE A 118 -8.75 9.33 1.77
C ILE A 118 -9.26 8.42 2.89
N THR A 119 -10.58 8.43 3.10
CA THR A 119 -11.27 7.50 3.99
C THR A 119 -11.84 6.36 3.18
N TRP A 120 -11.26 5.17 3.29
CA TRP A 120 -11.86 3.95 2.75
C TRP A 120 -12.93 3.43 3.71
N GLN A 121 -14.19 3.63 3.34
CA GLN A 121 -15.35 3.12 4.08
C GLN A 121 -15.69 1.70 3.64
N LYS A 122 -15.59 0.76 4.58
CA LYS A 122 -15.85 -0.67 4.36
C LYS A 122 -17.35 -0.93 4.42
N THR A 123 -17.91 -1.56 3.39
CA THR A 123 -19.33 -1.96 3.38
C THR A 123 -19.62 -3.20 4.22
N ASN A 124 -18.62 -4.03 4.48
CA ASN A 124 -18.72 -5.26 5.24
C ASN A 124 -17.58 -5.39 6.28
N PRO A 125 -17.45 -4.43 7.23
CA PRO A 125 -16.39 -4.48 8.24
C PRO A 125 -16.62 -5.65 9.21
N ALA A 126 -15.54 -6.13 9.82
CA ALA A 126 -15.65 -7.11 10.89
C ALA A 126 -16.41 -6.49 12.08
N PRO A 127 -17.35 -7.22 12.71
CA PRO A 127 -18.11 -6.70 13.83
C PRO A 127 -17.21 -6.46 15.06
N ASN A 128 -17.52 -5.44 15.85
CA ASN A 128 -16.86 -5.21 17.13
C ASN A 128 -17.43 -6.17 18.20
N LEU A 129 -16.64 -7.16 18.61
CA LEU A 129 -17.06 -8.11 19.65
C LEU A 129 -17.04 -7.55 21.07
N SER A 130 -16.27 -6.50 21.35
CA SER A 130 -16.17 -5.94 22.70
C SER A 130 -17.40 -5.12 23.08
N CYS A 131 -18.12 -4.57 22.11
CA CYS A 131 -19.22 -3.62 22.30
C CYS A 131 -18.87 -2.39 23.17
N ARG A 132 -17.58 -2.07 23.34
CA ARG A 132 -17.11 -0.95 24.19
C ARG A 132 -16.81 0.33 23.41
N TYR A 133 -16.76 0.26 22.10
CA TYR A 133 -16.42 1.35 21.19
C TYR A 133 -17.01 1.10 19.80
N PHE A 134 -16.95 2.10 18.93
CA PHE A 134 -17.49 1.99 17.57
C PHE A 134 -16.79 0.89 16.76
N THR A 135 -17.53 0.28 15.83
CA THR A 135 -16.95 -0.68 14.87
C THR A 135 -15.97 0.02 13.94
N HIS A 136 -14.76 -0.52 13.80
CA HIS A 136 -13.76 -0.02 12.86
C HIS A 136 -14.18 -0.33 11.41
N SER A 137 -14.97 0.58 10.84
CA SER A 137 -15.52 0.47 9.49
C SER A 137 -14.73 1.26 8.45
N THR A 138 -13.63 1.91 8.84
CA THR A 138 -12.81 2.70 7.93
C THR A 138 -11.32 2.36 8.03
N GLU A 139 -10.59 2.63 6.95
CA GLU A 139 -9.14 2.77 6.93
C GLU A 139 -8.78 4.10 6.26
N THR A 140 -7.60 4.61 6.56
CA THR A 140 -7.09 5.87 6.02
C THR A 140 -6.03 5.59 4.98
N ILE A 141 -6.03 6.36 3.90
CA ILE A 141 -4.98 6.34 2.87
C ILE A 141 -4.52 7.78 2.66
N LEU A 142 -3.26 8.05 2.98
CA LEU A 142 -2.66 9.36 2.76
C LEU A 142 -2.06 9.41 1.37
N TRP A 143 -2.41 10.44 0.61
CA TRP A 143 -1.77 10.78 -0.66
C TRP A 143 -0.86 11.97 -0.47
N ALA A 144 0.41 11.84 -0.84
CA ALA A 144 1.40 12.89 -0.64
C ALA A 144 2.38 12.99 -1.81
N ARG A 145 3.03 14.15 -1.90
CA ARG A 145 4.11 14.42 -2.87
C ARG A 145 5.31 15.04 -2.16
N LYS A 146 6.48 15.07 -2.81
CA LYS A 146 7.62 15.84 -2.28
C LYS A 146 7.19 17.29 -2.04
N ASN A 147 7.58 17.88 -0.91
CA ASN A 147 7.31 19.28 -0.58
C ASN A 147 8.26 20.24 -1.32
N ASP A 148 8.31 20.10 -2.64
CA ASP A 148 9.00 21.02 -3.53
C ASP A 148 7.95 21.91 -4.23
N LYS A 149 8.16 23.22 -4.25
CA LYS A 149 7.29 24.19 -4.92
C LYS A 149 7.25 23.99 -6.44
N LYS A 150 8.30 23.40 -7.02
CA LYS A 150 8.41 23.10 -8.45
C LYS A 150 7.75 21.78 -8.84
N ALA A 151 7.59 20.85 -7.89
CA ALA A 151 6.97 19.57 -8.17
C ALA A 151 5.52 19.74 -8.66
N ARG A 152 5.21 19.05 -9.77
CA ARG A 152 3.88 18.97 -10.37
C ARG A 152 3.53 17.50 -10.50
N HIS A 153 2.82 16.99 -9.50
CA HIS A 153 2.33 15.62 -9.53
C HIS A 153 1.27 15.46 -10.61
N TYR A 154 1.18 14.24 -11.15
CA TYR A 154 0.10 13.88 -12.04
C TYR A 154 -1.15 13.52 -11.22
N TYR A 155 -2.29 14.05 -11.66
CA TYR A 155 -3.62 13.66 -11.19
C TYR A 155 -4.54 13.58 -12.40
N ASN A 156 -5.09 12.40 -12.67
CA ASN A 156 -6.01 12.18 -13.77
C ASN A 156 -7.43 12.67 -13.39
N TYR A 157 -7.59 13.99 -13.28
CA TYR A 157 -8.82 14.62 -12.82
C TYR A 157 -10.02 14.24 -13.68
N ASP A 158 -9.87 14.25 -15.01
CA ASP A 158 -10.96 13.97 -15.93
C ASP A 158 -11.47 12.53 -15.78
N LEU A 159 -10.56 11.55 -15.71
CA LEU A 159 -10.94 10.15 -15.45
C LEU A 159 -11.58 9.98 -14.07
N MET A 160 -11.03 10.62 -13.03
CA MET A 160 -11.63 10.53 -11.69
C MET A 160 -13.03 11.16 -11.64
N LYS A 161 -13.28 12.19 -12.44
CA LYS A 161 -14.60 12.80 -12.59
C LYS A 161 -15.54 11.87 -13.37
N GLU A 162 -15.08 11.24 -14.43
CA GLU A 162 -15.83 10.24 -15.22
C GLU A 162 -16.24 9.05 -14.36
N LEU A 163 -15.32 8.47 -13.60
CA LEU A 163 -15.56 7.33 -12.69
C LEU A 163 -16.48 7.67 -11.50
N ASN A 164 -16.89 8.92 -11.37
CA ASN A 164 -17.80 9.41 -10.34
C ASN A 164 -18.97 10.18 -10.97
N ASP A 165 -19.52 9.64 -12.07
CA ASP A 165 -20.72 10.12 -12.75
C ASP A 165 -20.65 11.59 -13.18
N GLY A 166 -19.49 11.99 -13.69
CA GLY A 166 -19.24 13.37 -14.13
C GLY A 166 -19.07 14.38 -12.98
N LYS A 167 -18.95 13.93 -11.72
CA LYS A 167 -18.73 14.78 -10.54
C LYS A 167 -17.33 14.60 -10.00
N GLN A 168 -16.79 15.63 -9.36
CA GLN A 168 -15.46 15.54 -8.73
C GLN A 168 -15.39 14.36 -7.75
N MET A 169 -14.38 13.51 -7.92
CA MET A 169 -14.11 12.39 -7.02
C MET A 169 -13.88 12.91 -5.60
N LYS A 170 -14.57 12.32 -4.64
CA LYS A 170 -14.47 12.68 -3.23
C LYS A 170 -13.39 11.88 -2.52
N ASP A 171 -13.04 12.30 -1.32
CA ASP A 171 -12.06 11.65 -0.45
C ASP A 171 -12.64 10.54 0.43
N VAL A 172 -13.96 10.30 0.39
CA VAL A 172 -14.60 9.14 1.02
C VAL A 172 -14.91 8.10 -0.06
N TRP A 173 -14.25 6.95 0.03
CA TRP A 173 -14.35 5.86 -0.93
C TRP A 173 -15.03 4.66 -0.29
N THR A 174 -16.24 4.35 -0.73
CA THR A 174 -17.00 3.21 -0.21
C THR A 174 -16.72 1.95 -1.02
N GLY A 175 -16.47 0.82 -0.35
CA GLY A 175 -16.34 -0.49 -1.01
C GLY A 175 -16.07 -1.63 -0.04
N SER A 176 -16.16 -2.86 -0.51
CA SER A 176 -16.03 -4.05 0.34
C SER A 176 -14.58 -4.39 0.69
N LEU A 177 -14.38 -5.16 1.75
CA LEU A 177 -13.14 -5.89 1.98
C LEU A 177 -12.79 -6.80 0.77
N THR A 178 -11.52 -7.21 0.69
CA THR A 178 -11.02 -8.13 -0.34
C THR A 178 -11.86 -9.40 -0.41
N LYS A 179 -12.43 -9.64 -1.60
CA LYS A 179 -13.30 -10.78 -1.87
C LYS A 179 -12.51 -12.09 -1.81
N LYS A 180 -13.18 -13.20 -1.52
CA LYS A 180 -12.55 -14.54 -1.50
C LYS A 180 -11.91 -14.89 -2.84
N VAL A 181 -12.51 -14.47 -3.95
CA VAL A 181 -12.01 -14.71 -5.31
C VAL A 181 -10.63 -14.08 -5.55
N GLU A 182 -10.27 -13.00 -4.86
CA GLU A 182 -8.95 -12.36 -4.96
C GLU A 182 -7.88 -13.08 -4.12
N LYS A 183 -8.27 -14.05 -3.27
CA LYS A 183 -7.38 -14.74 -2.32
C LYS A 183 -7.04 -16.18 -2.74
N TRP A 184 -7.26 -16.54 -3.99
CA TRP A 184 -7.09 -17.90 -4.52
C TRP A 184 -5.65 -18.43 -4.39
N ALA A 185 -4.65 -17.54 -4.44
CA ALA A 185 -3.24 -17.91 -4.46
C ALA A 185 -2.62 -18.20 -3.07
N GLY A 186 -3.36 -17.90 -2.00
CA GLY A 186 -2.91 -18.08 -0.61
C GLY A 186 -3.51 -17.04 0.34
N LYS A 187 -3.35 -17.27 1.65
CA LYS A 187 -3.85 -16.36 2.69
C LYS A 187 -2.78 -15.33 3.06
N HIS A 188 -3.13 -14.05 2.96
CA HIS A 188 -2.39 -12.94 3.56
C HIS A 188 -3.33 -12.17 4.50
N PRO A 189 -2.93 -11.84 5.74
CA PRO A 189 -3.82 -11.30 6.75
C PRO A 189 -4.41 -9.93 6.37
N THR A 190 -3.63 -9.11 5.66
CA THR A 190 -3.98 -7.71 5.35
C THR A 190 -4.05 -7.41 3.85
N GLN A 191 -4.30 -8.41 3.00
CA GLN A 191 -4.45 -8.18 1.56
C GLN A 191 -5.48 -7.08 1.28
N LYS A 192 -5.09 -6.06 0.51
CA LYS A 192 -5.95 -4.96 0.06
C LYS A 192 -6.75 -5.37 -1.19
N PRO A 193 -7.97 -4.83 -1.38
CA PRO A 193 -8.80 -5.17 -2.53
C PRO A 193 -8.31 -4.52 -3.82
N GLU A 194 -8.37 -5.23 -4.93
CA GLU A 194 -7.83 -4.77 -6.23
C GLU A 194 -8.45 -3.44 -6.70
N TYR A 195 -9.76 -3.26 -6.56
CA TYR A 195 -10.45 -2.03 -7.00
C TYR A 195 -9.90 -0.75 -6.33
N LEU A 196 -9.39 -0.88 -5.10
CA LEU A 196 -8.85 0.24 -4.35
C LEU A 196 -7.51 0.69 -4.94
N LEU A 197 -6.65 -0.29 -5.25
CA LEU A 197 -5.36 -0.06 -5.91
C LEU A 197 -5.57 0.43 -7.34
N GLU A 198 -6.58 -0.08 -8.04
CA GLU A 198 -6.95 0.35 -9.39
C GLU A 198 -7.26 1.84 -9.43
N ARG A 199 -8.13 2.31 -8.52
CA ARG A 199 -8.43 3.74 -8.40
C ARG A 199 -7.18 4.57 -8.10
N ILE A 200 -6.33 4.13 -7.17
CA ILE A 200 -5.08 4.82 -6.80
C ILE A 200 -4.14 4.96 -8.02
N ILE A 201 -3.94 3.86 -8.74
CA ILE A 201 -3.04 3.80 -9.90
C ILE A 201 -3.59 4.66 -11.03
N LEU A 202 -4.88 4.54 -11.36
CA LEU A 202 -5.52 5.36 -12.40
C LEU A 202 -5.51 6.85 -12.07
N ALA A 203 -5.68 7.21 -10.79
CA ALA A 203 -5.68 8.60 -10.35
C ALA A 203 -4.31 9.27 -10.51
N SER A 204 -3.21 8.54 -10.31
CA SER A 204 -1.89 9.15 -10.07
C SER A 204 -0.75 8.66 -10.95
N THR A 205 -1.03 7.81 -11.95
CA THR A 205 -0.02 7.31 -12.91
C THR A 205 -0.56 7.24 -14.33
N LYS A 206 0.35 7.23 -15.31
CA LYS A 206 0.11 6.93 -16.71
C LYS A 206 0.57 5.51 -17.05
N GLU A 207 0.15 5.00 -18.21
CA GLU A 207 0.68 3.74 -18.73
C GLU A 207 2.22 3.81 -18.87
N GLY A 208 2.91 2.72 -18.55
CA GLY A 208 4.36 2.63 -18.60
C GLY A 208 5.11 3.22 -17.41
N ASP A 209 4.46 3.97 -16.53
CA ASP A 209 5.04 4.50 -15.28
C ASP A 209 5.54 3.38 -14.37
N TYR A 210 6.57 3.68 -13.56
CA TYR A 210 7.10 2.75 -12.57
C TYR A 210 6.43 2.92 -11.21
N ILE A 211 5.85 1.84 -10.72
CA ILE A 211 5.25 1.71 -9.40
C ILE A 211 6.17 0.89 -8.49
N LEU A 212 6.38 1.37 -7.27
CA LEU A 212 7.07 0.64 -6.22
C LEU A 212 6.11 0.32 -5.06
N ASP A 213 6.19 -0.91 -4.57
CA ASP A 213 5.59 -1.31 -3.31
C ASP A 213 6.67 -1.85 -2.35
N PRO A 214 7.04 -1.10 -1.30
CA PRO A 214 8.08 -1.51 -0.37
C PRO A 214 7.63 -2.55 0.66
N PHE A 215 6.34 -2.92 0.67
CA PHE A 215 5.71 -3.87 1.58
C PHE A 215 4.69 -4.73 0.81
N VAL A 216 5.16 -5.40 -0.25
CA VAL A 216 4.30 -5.93 -1.33
C VAL A 216 3.30 -6.99 -0.86
N GLY A 217 3.62 -7.77 0.18
CA GLY A 217 2.78 -8.82 0.74
C GLY A 217 2.26 -9.76 -0.34
N SER A 218 0.93 -9.85 -0.44
CA SER A 218 0.24 -10.68 -1.44
C SER A 218 0.33 -10.20 -2.89
N GLY A 219 0.97 -9.06 -3.19
CA GLY A 219 1.19 -8.59 -4.56
C GLY A 219 0.05 -7.84 -5.24
N THR A 220 -0.97 -7.38 -4.50
CA THR A 220 -2.13 -6.67 -5.09
C THR A 220 -1.71 -5.47 -5.95
N THR A 221 -0.77 -4.64 -5.47
CA THR A 221 -0.27 -3.49 -6.22
C THR A 221 0.31 -3.90 -7.57
N GLY A 222 1.10 -4.99 -7.60
CA GLY A 222 1.71 -5.49 -8.82
C GLY A 222 0.72 -6.11 -9.81
N VAL A 223 -0.28 -6.85 -9.30
CA VAL A 223 -1.36 -7.43 -10.12
C VAL A 223 -2.11 -6.33 -10.87
N VAL A 224 -2.53 -5.29 -10.14
CA VAL A 224 -3.26 -4.17 -10.74
C VAL A 224 -2.36 -3.33 -11.64
N ALA A 225 -1.10 -3.09 -11.25
CA ALA A 225 -0.14 -2.41 -12.10
C ALA A 225 0.05 -3.12 -13.44
N LYS A 226 0.19 -4.46 -13.44
CA LYS A 226 0.31 -5.27 -14.66
C LYS A 226 -0.93 -5.12 -15.55
N ARG A 227 -2.12 -5.29 -14.97
CA ARG A 227 -3.41 -5.18 -15.69
C ARG A 227 -3.57 -3.83 -16.37
N LEU A 228 -3.12 -2.76 -15.72
CA LEU A 228 -3.21 -1.38 -16.20
C LEU A 228 -1.98 -0.93 -17.01
N GLY A 229 -1.08 -1.83 -17.42
CA GLY A 229 0.07 -1.49 -18.26
C GLY A 229 1.16 -0.65 -17.59
N ARG A 230 1.25 -0.65 -16.26
CA ARG A 230 2.36 -0.03 -15.51
C ARG A 230 3.50 -1.02 -15.29
N ARG A 231 4.68 -0.51 -14.96
CA ARG A 231 5.85 -1.31 -14.55
C ARG A 231 5.89 -1.38 -13.03
N PHE A 232 6.39 -2.48 -12.47
CA PHE A 232 6.25 -2.72 -11.04
C PHE A 232 7.50 -3.31 -10.39
N ILE A 233 7.81 -2.83 -9.19
CA ILE A 233 8.79 -3.41 -8.29
C ILE A 233 8.12 -3.62 -6.92
N GLY A 234 8.10 -4.85 -6.43
CA GLY A 234 7.61 -5.20 -5.10
C GLY A 234 8.73 -5.76 -4.23
N ILE A 235 8.80 -5.33 -2.96
CA ILE A 235 9.79 -5.78 -1.98
C ILE A 235 9.07 -6.45 -0.82
N ASP A 236 9.52 -7.63 -0.43
CA ASP A 236 9.10 -8.26 0.82
C ASP A 236 10.28 -8.99 1.48
N ALA A 237 10.26 -9.02 2.82
CA ALA A 237 11.19 -9.82 3.60
C ALA A 237 10.69 -11.28 3.73
N GLU A 238 9.38 -11.50 3.60
CA GLU A 238 8.75 -12.81 3.79
C GLU A 238 8.61 -13.55 2.46
N LYS A 239 9.44 -14.58 2.29
CA LYS A 239 9.46 -15.40 1.06
C LYS A 239 8.10 -16.07 0.76
N GLU A 240 7.33 -16.44 1.78
CA GLU A 240 6.01 -17.05 1.58
C GLU A 240 5.01 -16.08 0.95
N TYR A 241 5.05 -14.79 1.32
CA TYR A 241 4.23 -13.77 0.69
C TYR A 241 4.65 -13.53 -0.76
N LEU A 242 5.96 -13.54 -1.04
CA LEU A 242 6.46 -13.47 -2.41
C LEU A 242 6.03 -14.67 -3.28
N LYS A 243 5.84 -15.87 -2.71
CA LYS A 243 5.25 -16.99 -3.46
C LYS A 243 3.80 -16.71 -3.86
N ILE A 244 3.00 -16.12 -2.96
CA ILE A 244 1.61 -15.72 -3.25
C ILE A 244 1.60 -14.64 -4.34
N ALA A 245 2.38 -13.57 -4.16
CA ALA A 245 2.49 -12.48 -5.13
C ALA A 245 2.91 -12.98 -6.51
N ARG A 246 3.91 -13.86 -6.58
CA ARG A 246 4.36 -14.48 -7.83
C ARG A 246 3.24 -15.24 -8.53
N LYS A 247 2.52 -16.12 -7.82
CA LYS A 247 1.41 -16.90 -8.42
C LYS A 247 0.34 -15.99 -9.00
N ARG A 248 -0.02 -14.90 -8.30
CA ARG A 248 -1.00 -13.93 -8.80
C ARG A 248 -0.49 -13.19 -10.03
N LEU A 249 0.77 -12.72 -10.01
CA LEU A 249 1.39 -12.04 -11.16
C LEU A 249 1.54 -12.93 -12.40
N GLU A 250 1.78 -14.23 -12.22
CA GLU A 250 1.89 -15.20 -13.30
C GLU A 250 0.53 -15.51 -13.95
N ALA A 251 -0.56 -15.50 -13.18
CA ALA A 251 -1.91 -15.74 -13.67
C ALA A 251 -2.58 -14.51 -14.30
N GLU A 252 -2.10 -13.31 -13.98
CA GLU A 252 -2.65 -12.06 -14.51
C GLU A 252 -2.25 -11.87 -15.98
N ASN A 253 -3.20 -11.60 -16.87
CA ASN A 253 -2.91 -11.27 -18.27
C ASN A 253 -2.79 -9.75 -18.44
N GLU A 254 -1.96 -9.31 -19.39
CA GLU A 254 -1.99 -7.92 -19.82
C GLU A 254 -3.28 -7.69 -20.59
N THR A 255 -4.02 -6.64 -20.25
CA THR A 255 -5.17 -6.21 -21.05
C THR A 255 -4.61 -5.59 -22.32
N ASN A 256 -4.91 -6.18 -23.47
CA ASN A 256 -4.56 -5.64 -24.79
C ASN A 256 -5.28 -4.32 -25.08
#